data_AF-A0A0C3E7J1-F1
#
_entry.id   AF-A0A0C3E7J1-F1
#
_cell.length_a   1.000
_cell.length_b   1.000
_cell.length_c   1.000
_cell.angle_alpha   90.00
_cell.angle_beta   90.00
_cell.angle_gamma   90.00
#
_symmetry.space_group_name_H-M   'P 1'
#
loop_
_entity.id
_entity.type
_entity.pdbx_description
1 polymer ?
#
loop_
_entity_poly.entity_id
_entity_poly.type
_entity_poly.pdbx_seq_one_letter_code
_entity_poly.pdbx_strand_id
1 'polypeptide(L)'
;MAKSLRSKTKRAFRAKKRSSGVYAATEAARLNRLNAKLATTISEGNKYVGDGDGEDSEGMVTPELKSDHASSAARCEDVMDLDTSEQKPSVVSSGSVSTHGSRGSRREEWRKSKGMDGIPQRRGMNRQGGLAARRRAGRPSRRR
;
A
#
# COMPACT_ATOMS: atom_id res chain seq x y z
N MET A 1 14.68 -46.85 25.25
CA MET A 1 14.08 -46.45 23.96
C MET A 1 14.28 -44.97 23.69
N ALA A 2 14.83 -44.60 22.53
CA ALA A 2 14.92 -43.21 22.11
C ALA A 2 13.52 -42.63 21.83
N LYS A 3 13.39 -41.30 21.90
CA LYS A 3 12.13 -40.60 21.60
C LYS A 3 12.05 -40.28 20.10
N SER A 4 10.90 -40.54 19.47
CA SER A 4 10.64 -40.19 18.07
C SER A 4 10.67 -38.68 17.81
N LEU A 5 10.96 -38.27 16.57
CA LEU A 5 10.97 -36.87 16.12
C LEU A 5 9.62 -36.16 16.35
N ARG A 6 8.51 -36.90 16.23
CA ARG A 6 7.13 -36.42 16.45
C ARG A 6 6.62 -36.65 17.88
N SER A 7 7.48 -37.08 18.81
CA SER A 7 7.09 -37.21 20.22
C SER A 7 6.63 -35.86 20.79
N LYS A 8 5.54 -35.88 21.55
CA LYS A 8 4.91 -34.66 22.10
C LYS A 8 5.87 -33.92 23.04
N THR A 9 6.58 -34.65 23.90
CA THR A 9 7.54 -34.08 24.84
C THR A 9 8.70 -33.35 24.15
N LYS A 10 9.31 -33.95 23.11
CA LYS A 10 10.40 -33.28 22.37
C LYS A 10 9.89 -32.12 21.53
N ARG A 11 8.68 -32.21 20.95
CA ARG A 11 8.07 -31.09 20.22
C ARG A 11 7.79 -29.90 21.14
N ALA A 12 7.22 -30.12 22.32
CA ALA A 12 6.96 -29.06 23.30
C ALA A 12 8.27 -28.36 23.73
N PHE A 13 9.33 -29.12 24.00
CA PHE A 13 10.63 -28.56 24.34
C PHE A 13 11.23 -27.72 23.19
N ARG A 14 11.12 -28.19 21.94
CA ARG A 14 11.54 -27.42 20.76
C ARG A 14 10.71 -26.15 20.59
N ALA A 15 9.39 -26.21 20.83
CA ALA A 15 8.53 -25.04 20.77
C ALA A 15 8.97 -23.98 21.80
N LYS A 16 9.21 -24.38 23.06
CA LYS A 16 9.74 -23.48 24.09
C LYS A 16 11.08 -22.86 23.69
N LYS A 17 12.00 -23.64 23.11
CA LYS A 17 13.27 -23.12 22.61
C LYS A 17 13.11 -22.08 21.50
N ARG A 18 12.10 -22.22 20.63
CA ARG A 18 11.83 -21.25 19.56
C ARG A 18 11.22 -19.97 20.11
N SER A 19 10.32 -20.03 21.09
CA SER A 19 9.60 -18.85 21.57
C SER A 19 10.34 -18.06 22.66
N SER A 20 11.02 -18.75 23.58
CA SER A 20 11.65 -18.11 24.75
C SER A 20 13.17 -18.26 24.78
N GLY A 21 13.77 -18.84 23.74
CA GLY A 21 15.20 -19.10 23.67
C GLY A 21 15.94 -18.12 22.76
N VAL A 22 17.22 -18.40 22.56
CA VAL A 22 18.14 -17.63 21.68
C VAL A 22 17.59 -17.48 20.27
N TYR A 23 16.88 -18.50 19.75
CA TYR A 23 16.26 -18.46 18.42
C TYR A 23 15.32 -17.26 18.25
N ALA A 24 14.47 -16.97 19.26
CA ALA A 24 13.56 -15.84 19.21
C ALA A 24 14.32 -14.51 19.08
N ALA A 25 15.37 -14.33 19.88
CA ALA A 25 16.19 -13.11 19.85
C ALA A 25 16.90 -12.92 18.50
N THR A 26 17.46 -14.01 17.94
CA THR A 26 18.11 -13.95 16.63
C THR A 26 17.14 -13.67 15.49
N GLU A 27 15.94 -14.25 15.52
CA GLU A 27 14.90 -14.00 14.52
C GLU A 27 14.38 -12.56 14.62
N ALA A 28 14.13 -12.07 15.84
CA ALA A 28 13.72 -10.67 16.06
C ALA A 28 14.77 -9.67 15.57
N ALA A 29 16.06 -9.91 15.85
CA ALA A 29 17.14 -9.06 15.37
C ALA A 29 17.21 -9.03 13.84
N ARG A 30 17.02 -10.19 13.17
CA ARG A 30 16.98 -10.26 11.71
C ARG A 30 15.78 -9.49 11.15
N LEU A 31 14.60 -9.64 11.75
CA LEU A 31 13.40 -8.90 11.33
C LEU A 31 13.58 -7.40 11.49
N ASN A 32 14.17 -6.95 12.59
CA ASN A 32 14.44 -5.52 12.81
C ASN A 32 15.40 -4.95 11.76
N ARG A 33 16.45 -5.69 11.39
CA ARG A 33 17.36 -5.29 10.31
C ARG A 33 16.63 -5.17 8.96
N LEU A 34 15.76 -6.13 8.64
CA LEU A 34 14.98 -6.08 7.40
C LEU A 34 14.00 -4.91 7.40
N ASN A 35 13.31 -4.68 8.50
CA ASN A 35 12.39 -3.56 8.64
C ASN A 35 13.12 -2.21 8.52
N ALA A 36 14.31 -2.09 9.10
CA ALA A 36 15.14 -0.89 8.93
C ALA A 36 15.50 -0.67 7.45
N LYS A 37 15.95 -1.72 6.74
CA LYS A 37 16.24 -1.65 5.29
C LYS A 37 15.01 -1.28 4.46
N LEU A 38 13.85 -1.84 4.77
CA LEU A 38 12.62 -1.50 4.05
C LEU A 38 12.16 -0.08 4.36
N ALA A 39 12.32 0.39 5.60
CA ALA A 39 12.01 1.77 5.96
C ALA A 39 12.91 2.76 5.21
N THR A 40 14.22 2.46 5.07
CA THR A 40 15.12 3.30 4.28
C THR A 40 14.73 3.31 2.81
N THR A 41 14.50 2.15 2.18
CA THR A 41 14.12 2.10 0.75
C THR A 41 12.78 2.79 0.46
N ILE A 42 11.81 2.74 1.38
CA ILE A 42 10.55 3.46 1.26
C ILE A 42 10.78 4.97 1.42
N SER A 43 11.56 5.40 2.42
CA SER A 43 11.83 6.81 2.69
C SER A 43 12.64 7.47 1.57
N GLU A 44 13.58 6.73 0.98
CA GLU A 44 14.38 7.16 -0.14
C GLU A 44 13.59 7.15 -1.46
N GLY A 45 12.33 6.68 -1.43
CA GLY A 45 11.45 6.61 -2.58
C GLY A 45 11.97 5.62 -3.61
N ASN A 46 11.86 4.32 -3.32
CA ASN A 46 12.16 3.18 -4.19
C ASN A 46 12.99 3.53 -5.44
N LYS A 47 14.25 3.91 -5.22
CA LYS A 47 15.17 4.37 -6.29
C LYS A 47 15.56 3.25 -7.26
N TYR A 48 15.06 2.03 -7.05
CA TYR A 48 15.34 0.85 -7.83
C TYR A 48 14.03 0.23 -8.33
N VAL A 49 13.49 0.82 -9.40
CA VAL A 49 12.86 0.03 -10.47
C VAL A 49 13.89 0.00 -11.59
N GLY A 50 14.92 -0.81 -11.41
CA GLY A 50 16.02 -0.96 -12.36
C GLY A 50 16.75 -2.25 -12.05
N ASP A 51 16.76 -3.14 -13.01
CA ASP A 51 17.50 -4.41 -12.99
C ASP A 51 19.00 -4.13 -12.75
N GLY A 52 19.69 -4.99 -12.00
CA GLY A 52 21.14 -5.12 -12.11
C GLY A 52 21.98 -4.75 -10.88
N ASP A 53 22.74 -5.77 -10.48
CA ASP A 53 24.03 -5.77 -9.80
C ASP A 53 24.11 -5.38 -8.32
N GLY A 54 24.55 -6.36 -7.54
CA GLY A 54 25.06 -6.14 -6.20
C GLY A 54 26.54 -5.77 -6.25
N GLU A 55 26.97 -4.98 -5.28
CA GLU A 55 28.28 -5.12 -4.64
C GLU A 55 28.29 -4.29 -3.36
N ASP A 56 28.81 -4.89 -2.29
CA ASP A 56 29.15 -4.25 -1.04
C ASP A 56 30.12 -3.08 -1.28
N SER A 57 29.88 -1.91 -0.67
CA SER A 57 30.92 -0.89 -0.57
C SER A 57 30.77 -0.06 0.71
N GLU A 58 31.49 -0.51 1.74
CA GLU A 58 31.93 0.29 2.89
C GLU A 58 33.15 1.13 2.46
N GLY A 59 33.14 2.45 2.66
CA GLY A 59 34.39 3.21 2.81
C GLY A 59 34.48 4.61 2.18
N MET A 60 34.66 5.60 3.07
CA MET A 60 35.60 6.74 2.97
C MET A 60 35.14 8.07 2.35
N VAL A 61 35.55 9.15 3.02
CA VAL A 61 35.07 10.53 2.96
C VAL A 61 36.16 11.46 2.36
N THR A 62 35.73 12.32 1.42
CA THR A 62 36.24 13.64 0.91
C THR A 62 37.59 13.75 0.18
N PRO A 63 37.87 14.84 -0.62
CA PRO A 63 37.11 16.07 -0.89
C PRO A 63 36.94 16.54 -2.37
N GLU A 64 35.97 17.45 -2.53
CA GLU A 64 35.77 18.56 -3.50
C GLU A 64 36.83 18.86 -4.59
N LEU A 65 36.39 18.91 -5.86
CA LEU A 65 36.97 19.72 -6.93
C LEU A 65 35.85 20.37 -7.76
N LYS A 66 35.73 21.69 -7.63
CA LYS A 66 34.95 22.58 -8.48
C LYS A 66 35.67 22.79 -9.81
N SER A 67 34.95 22.76 -10.93
CA SER A 67 35.38 23.40 -12.16
C SER A 67 34.17 23.93 -12.94
N ASP A 68 34.19 25.24 -13.13
CA ASP A 68 33.23 26.07 -13.81
C ASP A 68 33.20 25.80 -15.32
N HIS A 69 32.00 25.67 -15.89
CA HIS A 69 31.76 26.01 -17.29
C HIS A 69 30.43 26.74 -17.43
N ALA A 70 30.53 28.06 -17.36
CA ALA A 70 29.52 29.02 -17.79
C ALA A 70 29.59 29.20 -19.32
N SER A 71 28.47 28.94 -19.99
CA SER A 71 27.99 29.50 -21.28
C SER A 71 26.97 28.48 -21.83
N SER A 72 25.75 28.80 -22.22
CA SER A 72 25.35 29.94 -23.01
C SER A 72 23.84 30.18 -22.89
N ALA A 73 23.51 31.45 -22.65
CA ALA A 73 22.31 32.16 -23.10
C ALA A 73 21.36 31.41 -24.05
N ALA A 74 20.15 31.13 -23.57
CA ALA A 74 18.92 31.22 -24.34
C ALA A 74 17.73 31.25 -23.37
N ARG A 75 17.43 32.44 -22.85
CA ARG A 75 16.11 32.73 -22.27
C ARG A 75 15.10 32.67 -23.41
N CYS A 76 14.35 31.58 -23.51
CA CYS A 76 13.07 31.60 -24.21
C CYS A 76 12.03 32.14 -23.23
N GLU A 77 11.90 33.46 -23.18
CA GLU A 77 10.74 34.15 -22.61
C GLU A 77 9.55 33.85 -23.52
N ASP A 78 8.90 32.70 -23.33
CA ASP A 78 7.58 32.42 -23.88
C ASP A 78 6.53 32.96 -22.91
N VAL A 79 6.33 34.28 -22.98
CA VAL A 79 5.27 35.00 -22.29
C VAL A 79 3.97 34.64 -22.99
N MET A 80 3.30 33.61 -22.49
CA MET A 80 1.92 33.32 -22.88
C MET A 80 1.00 34.35 -22.23
N ASP A 81 0.49 35.27 -23.07
CA ASP A 81 -0.60 36.19 -22.74
C ASP A 81 -1.82 35.38 -22.24
N LEU A 82 -2.11 35.46 -20.95
CA LEU A 82 -3.32 34.93 -20.33
C LEU A 82 -4.40 36.00 -20.44
N ASP A 83 -5.29 35.85 -21.43
CA ASP A 83 -6.52 36.63 -21.54
C ASP A 83 -7.33 36.56 -20.23
N THR A 84 -7.34 37.68 -19.51
CA THR A 84 -8.24 37.97 -18.40
C THR A 84 -9.66 38.13 -18.93
N SER A 85 -10.38 37.02 -19.13
CA SER A 85 -11.85 37.07 -19.24
C SER A 85 -12.46 36.85 -17.85
N GLU A 86 -12.97 37.94 -17.28
CA GLU A 86 -13.78 37.95 -16.07
C GLU A 86 -15.03 37.07 -16.24
N GLN A 87 -15.08 35.93 -15.54
CA GLN A 87 -16.34 35.27 -15.20
C GLN A 87 -16.30 34.76 -13.75
N LYS A 88 -17.15 35.35 -12.90
CA LYS A 88 -17.58 34.85 -11.58
C LYS A 88 -19.11 34.83 -11.58
N PRO A 89 -19.81 34.06 -10.73
CA PRO A 89 -19.39 32.92 -9.92
C PRO A 89 -20.43 31.76 -9.92
N SER A 90 -20.03 30.50 -10.11
CA SER A 90 -20.84 29.37 -9.65
C SER A 90 -20.13 28.70 -8.47
N VAL A 91 -20.86 28.63 -7.35
CA VAL A 91 -20.43 28.08 -6.08
C VAL A 91 -20.15 26.59 -6.26
N VAL A 92 -18.90 26.24 -6.52
CA VAL A 92 -18.45 24.85 -6.50
C VAL A 92 -17.16 24.84 -5.69
N SER A 93 -17.22 24.16 -4.55
CA SER A 93 -16.06 23.88 -3.71
C SER A 93 -14.88 23.44 -4.57
N SER A 94 -13.71 24.00 -4.29
CA SER A 94 -12.41 23.64 -4.90
C SER A 94 -11.97 22.23 -4.45
N GLY A 95 -12.81 21.24 -4.72
CA GLY A 95 -12.47 19.82 -4.60
C GLY A 95 -11.74 19.39 -5.86
N SER A 96 -10.62 18.70 -5.68
CA SER A 96 -9.90 18.03 -6.77
C SER A 96 -10.88 17.30 -7.69
N VAL A 97 -10.86 17.60 -8.98
CA VAL A 97 -11.63 16.87 -9.99
C VAL A 97 -11.10 15.43 -10.01
N SER A 98 -11.88 14.49 -9.50
CA SER A 98 -11.55 13.06 -9.56
C SER A 98 -11.53 12.63 -11.03
N THR A 99 -10.33 12.44 -11.59
CA THR A 99 -10.10 11.91 -12.94
C THR A 99 -10.57 10.46 -13.10
N HIS A 100 -10.88 9.81 -11.99
CA HIS A 100 -11.46 8.48 -11.96
C HIS A 100 -12.96 8.65 -11.68
N GLY A 101 -13.79 8.44 -12.71
CA GLY A 101 -15.23 8.28 -12.52
C GLY A 101 -15.52 7.16 -11.51
N SER A 102 -16.73 7.15 -10.93
CA SER A 102 -17.12 6.12 -9.97
C SER A 102 -16.83 4.74 -10.56
N ARG A 103 -15.89 3.99 -9.98
CA ARG A 103 -15.57 2.62 -10.41
C ARG A 103 -16.73 1.72 -9.99
N GLY A 104 -17.80 1.77 -10.77
CA GLY A 104 -18.95 0.90 -10.60
C GLY A 104 -18.49 -0.56 -10.66
N SER A 105 -19.18 -1.43 -9.93
CA SER A 105 -19.05 -2.86 -10.21
C SER A 105 -19.65 -3.13 -11.59
N ARG A 106 -18.96 -3.91 -12.44
CA ARG A 106 -19.48 -4.36 -13.76
C ARG A 106 -20.91 -4.94 -13.66
N ARG A 107 -21.26 -5.53 -12.51
CA ARG A 107 -22.61 -6.04 -12.22
C ARG A 107 -23.65 -4.91 -12.09
N GLU A 108 -23.31 -3.77 -11.51
CA GLU A 108 -24.21 -2.61 -11.41
C GLU A 108 -24.42 -1.94 -12.77
N GLU A 109 -23.37 -1.86 -13.59
CA GLU A 109 -23.45 -1.36 -14.97
C GLU A 109 -24.36 -2.23 -15.84
N TRP A 110 -24.20 -3.56 -15.77
CA TRP A 110 -25.09 -4.49 -16.48
C TRP A 110 -26.54 -4.39 -15.99
N ARG A 111 -26.77 -4.16 -14.71
CA ARG A 111 -28.13 -3.96 -14.18
C ARG A 111 -28.74 -2.66 -14.70
N LYS A 112 -28.00 -1.55 -14.66
CA LYS A 112 -28.42 -0.25 -15.22
C LYS A 112 -28.74 -0.37 -16.70
N SER A 113 -27.90 -1.05 -17.49
CA SER A 113 -28.14 -1.25 -18.93
C SER A 113 -29.33 -2.18 -19.21
N LYS A 114 -29.68 -3.06 -18.27
CA LYS A 114 -30.89 -3.89 -18.32
C LYS A 114 -32.11 -3.25 -17.66
N GLY A 115 -32.05 -1.96 -17.31
CA GLY A 115 -33.17 -1.24 -16.68
C GLY A 115 -33.54 -1.77 -15.28
N MET A 116 -32.62 -2.49 -14.62
CA MET A 116 -32.83 -2.99 -13.27
C MET A 116 -32.20 -2.03 -12.24
N ASP A 117 -32.87 -1.88 -11.10
CA ASP A 117 -32.37 -1.10 -9.98
C ASP A 117 -31.01 -1.61 -9.45
N GLY A 118 -30.19 -0.71 -8.92
CA GLY A 118 -28.94 -1.06 -8.23
C GLY A 118 -29.18 -2.03 -7.07
N ILE A 119 -28.16 -2.84 -6.72
CA ILE A 119 -28.26 -3.66 -5.51
C ILE A 119 -28.23 -2.71 -4.31
N PRO A 120 -29.18 -2.82 -3.35
CA PRO A 120 -29.16 -1.96 -2.18
C PRO A 120 -27.88 -2.22 -1.38
N GLN A 121 -27.13 -1.15 -1.13
CA GLN A 121 -25.88 -1.19 -0.37
C GLN A 121 -26.17 -1.61 1.07
N ARG A 122 -25.37 -2.53 1.61
CA ARG A 122 -25.51 -2.96 3.00
C ARG A 122 -24.96 -1.86 3.90
N ARG A 123 -25.83 -1.28 4.73
CA ARG A 123 -25.45 -0.30 5.76
C ARG A 123 -25.56 -0.97 7.13
N GLY A 124 -24.55 -0.74 7.97
CA GLY A 124 -24.52 -1.23 9.36
C GLY A 124 -23.50 -2.34 9.60
N MET A 125 -22.88 -2.26 10.77
CA MET A 125 -21.94 -3.25 11.29
C MET A 125 -22.68 -4.25 12.19
N ASN A 126 -22.31 -5.52 12.16
CA ASN A 126 -22.71 -6.49 13.17
C ASN A 126 -21.98 -6.19 14.49
N ARG A 127 -22.42 -6.83 15.59
CA ARG A 127 -21.81 -6.66 16.92
C ARG A 127 -20.34 -7.13 16.99
N GLN A 128 -19.85 -7.81 15.96
CA GLN A 128 -18.50 -8.36 15.84
C GLN A 128 -17.61 -7.52 14.90
N GLY A 129 -18.06 -6.33 14.47
CA GLY A 129 -17.26 -5.43 13.65
C GLY A 129 -17.22 -5.73 12.14
N GLY A 130 -18.04 -6.66 11.63
CA GLY A 130 -18.18 -6.96 10.19
C GLY A 130 -19.48 -6.45 9.58
N LEU A 131 -19.56 -6.32 8.26
CA LEU A 131 -20.78 -5.88 7.56
C LEU A 131 -21.99 -6.78 7.90
N ALA A 132 -23.13 -6.17 8.24
CA ALA A 132 -24.32 -6.90 8.63
C ALA A 132 -24.79 -7.88 7.53
N ALA A 133 -25.11 -9.11 7.93
CA ALA A 133 -25.64 -10.12 7.02
C ALA A 133 -27.07 -9.76 6.58
N ARG A 134 -27.38 -9.94 5.28
CA ARG A 134 -28.74 -9.75 4.73
C ARG A 134 -29.79 -10.66 5.36
N ARG A 135 -29.38 -11.81 5.87
CA ARG A 135 -30.24 -12.81 6.50
C ARG A 135 -29.76 -13.00 7.94
N ARG A 136 -30.71 -13.13 8.87
CA ARG A 136 -30.40 -13.48 10.26
C ARG A 136 -29.79 -14.88 10.28
N ALA A 137 -28.67 -15.05 10.99
CA ALA A 137 -28.07 -16.36 11.20
C ALA A 137 -29.10 -17.32 11.82
N GLY A 138 -29.14 -18.56 11.34
CA GLY A 138 -30.04 -19.60 11.85
C GLY A 138 -31.48 -19.59 11.29
N ARG A 139 -31.85 -18.64 10.41
CA ARG A 139 -33.19 -18.67 9.78
C ARG A 139 -33.15 -19.33 8.39
N PRO A 140 -33.95 -20.39 8.15
CA PRO A 140 -33.95 -21.05 6.85
C PRO A 140 -34.45 -20.11 5.75
N SER A 141 -33.87 -20.24 4.55
CA SER A 141 -34.37 -19.55 3.37
C SER A 141 -35.77 -20.07 3.04
N ARG A 142 -36.80 -19.23 3.15
CA ARG A 142 -38.11 -19.57 2.61
C ARG A 142 -37.98 -19.71 1.10
N ARG A 143 -38.13 -20.95 0.61
CA ARG A 143 -38.29 -21.21 -0.82
C ARG A 143 -39.65 -20.63 -1.21
N ARG A 144 -39.63 -19.67 -2.12
CA ARG A 144 -40.78 -19.26 -2.91
C ARG A 144 -40.42 -19.60 -4.34
#